data_AF-A0A6N6VQZ5-F1
#
_entry.id   AF-A0A6N6VQZ5-F1
#
_cell.length_a   1.000
_cell.length_b   1.000
_cell.length_c   1.000
_cell.angle_alpha   90.00
_cell.angle_beta   90.00
_cell.angle_gamma   90.00
#
_symmetry.space_group_name_H-M   'P 1'
#
loop_
_entity.id
_entity.type
_entity.pdbx_description
1 polymer ?
#
loop_
_entity_poly.entity_id
_entity_poly.type
_entity_poly.pdbx_seq_one_letter_code
_entity_poly.pdbx_strand_id
1 'polypeptide(L)'
;MTNPFEMLKLKTNINLRRNYFKEFVHQGNDDHNIKINHDFLENYLFNQNRNLTQLQRQAEQEYILSSIEIFALHEAFALAKKYMTSIAIRPTTPVAFMANESGNPTKPQEIKNKTSKFDDTFLHENIEIRDIGSVVHYNPSGHNLSLNDFKKFKKELWKIKREKLNKVFKNRSVTEKIVDYFYCNMNKIENIFYLRTNEYIEENALYQPGGKYSKHVYVEEPFLFLKSKPGQKIYGDHDLFCFAGINGVSPASIENKALLKDLMLSPRFQAQHGGIYYWNPYEEFNKNIKITIMNSHTVGSKDPLVIVTPGFVKACYFDYRKNELVSVWDFPNEKKWLEQTVSGQQYSKI
;
A
#
# COMPACT_ATOMS: atom_id res chain seq x y z
N MET A 1 -3.72 17.25 21.83
CA MET A 1 -4.18 16.37 20.74
C MET A 1 -3.19 15.21 20.68
N THR A 2 -3.63 13.97 20.83
CA THR A 2 -2.74 12.80 20.77
C THR A 2 -2.99 12.03 19.49
N ASN A 3 -1.89 11.67 18.83
CA ASN A 3 -1.87 11.07 17.51
C ASN A 3 -2.14 9.54 17.63
N PRO A 4 -2.99 8.90 16.81
CA PRO A 4 -3.14 7.43 16.81
C PRO A 4 -1.82 6.66 16.65
N PHE A 5 -0.77 7.27 16.08
CA PHE A 5 0.58 6.69 16.05
C PHE A 5 1.24 6.53 17.43
N GLU A 6 0.79 7.19 18.50
CA GLU A 6 1.37 7.00 19.85
C GLU A 6 1.02 5.65 20.50
N MET A 7 -0.02 4.95 20.02
CA MET A 7 -0.38 3.61 20.53
C MET A 7 0.61 2.50 20.10
N LEU A 8 1.55 2.79 19.20
CA LEU A 8 2.55 1.81 18.71
C LEU A 8 3.71 1.54 19.67
N LYS A 9 3.79 2.21 20.83
CA LYS A 9 4.83 1.96 21.85
C LYS A 9 4.54 0.73 22.74
N LEU A 10 4.43 -0.46 22.14
CA LEU A 10 4.35 -1.74 22.89
C LEU A 10 5.30 -2.83 22.35
N LYS A 11 6.54 -2.78 22.88
CA LYS A 11 7.42 -3.90 23.25
C LYS A 11 7.59 -5.10 22.29
N THR A 12 8.67 -5.05 21.51
CA THR A 12 9.78 -6.04 21.52
C THR A 12 9.42 -7.54 21.68
N ASN A 13 9.32 -8.25 20.55
CA ASN A 13 10.04 -9.51 20.27
C ASN A 13 9.63 -10.02 18.87
N ILE A 14 10.20 -9.42 17.81
CA ILE A 14 9.95 -9.84 16.42
C ILE A 14 10.85 -11.03 16.10
N ASN A 15 10.31 -12.25 16.24
CA ASN A 15 10.92 -13.44 15.64
C ASN A 15 10.66 -13.41 14.13
N LEU A 16 11.72 -13.16 13.36
CA LEU A 16 11.70 -13.13 11.89
C LEU A 16 11.24 -14.49 11.32
N ARG A 17 10.46 -14.47 10.23
CA ARG A 17 9.79 -15.67 9.68
C ARG A 17 10.48 -16.25 8.44
N ARG A 18 10.39 -17.58 8.34
CA ARG A 18 10.67 -18.38 7.13
C ARG A 18 9.61 -18.14 6.05
N ASN A 19 10.01 -18.27 4.77
CA ASN A 19 9.13 -18.11 3.60
C ASN A 19 8.47 -19.41 3.09
N TYR A 20 7.40 -19.27 2.30
CA TYR A 20 6.35 -20.29 2.16
C TYR A 20 6.00 -20.78 0.74
N PHE A 21 6.85 -20.53 -0.27
CA PHE A 21 6.76 -21.22 -1.56
C PHE A 21 7.78 -22.36 -1.62
N LYS A 22 7.32 -23.58 -1.32
CA LYS A 22 8.18 -24.76 -1.06
C LYS A 22 8.95 -25.33 -2.26
N GLU A 23 8.76 -24.82 -3.48
CA GLU A 23 9.34 -25.42 -4.70
C GLU A 23 10.37 -24.54 -5.43
N PHE A 24 10.49 -23.24 -5.12
CA PHE A 24 11.37 -22.33 -5.89
C PHE A 24 12.13 -21.27 -5.07
N VAL A 25 12.36 -21.47 -3.77
CA VAL A 25 13.26 -20.62 -2.98
C VAL A 25 14.20 -21.48 -2.15
N HIS A 26 15.51 -21.27 -2.30
CA HIS A 26 16.51 -21.91 -1.46
C HIS A 26 16.34 -21.41 -0.02
N GLN A 27 16.27 -22.34 0.93
CA GLN A 27 16.28 -22.03 2.35
C GLN A 27 17.70 -21.66 2.76
N GLY A 28 18.09 -20.40 2.50
CA GLY A 28 19.33 -19.85 3.04
C GLY A 28 19.30 -19.90 4.57
N ASN A 29 20.25 -20.61 5.16
CA ASN A 29 20.50 -20.54 6.61
C ASN A 29 21.15 -19.21 7.01
N ASP A 30 21.60 -18.44 6.03
CA ASP A 30 22.05 -17.07 6.18
C ASP A 30 20.85 -16.13 6.06
N ASP A 31 20.26 -15.77 7.20
CA ASP A 31 19.70 -14.41 7.33
C ASP A 31 20.87 -13.46 7.06
N HIS A 32 20.97 -12.98 5.81
CA HIS A 32 22.03 -12.05 5.45
C HIS A 32 21.94 -10.86 6.40
N ASN A 33 23.00 -10.65 7.17
CA ASN A 33 23.19 -9.49 8.05
C ASN A 33 23.26 -8.22 7.19
N ILE A 34 22.09 -7.76 6.72
CA ILE A 34 21.89 -6.40 6.25
C ILE A 34 22.20 -5.54 7.47
N LYS A 35 23.40 -4.94 7.48
CA LYS A 35 23.72 -3.89 8.45
C LYS A 35 22.69 -2.78 8.24
N ILE A 36 21.74 -2.72 9.18
CA ILE A 36 20.81 -1.61 9.28
C ILE A 36 21.69 -0.37 9.46
N ASN A 37 21.69 0.49 8.45
CA ASN A 37 22.31 1.79 8.60
C ASN A 37 21.25 2.66 9.29
N HIS A 38 21.42 2.92 10.58
CA HIS A 38 20.48 3.77 11.33
C HIS A 38 20.36 5.17 10.71
N ASP A 39 21.41 5.59 10.01
CA ASP A 39 21.53 6.86 9.30
C ASP A 39 21.35 6.64 7.77
N PHE A 40 20.65 5.57 7.34
CA PHE A 40 20.52 5.19 5.92
C PHE A 40 20.05 6.34 5.04
N LEU A 41 19.00 7.04 5.47
CA LEU A 41 18.44 8.15 4.72
C LEU A 41 19.33 9.39 4.80
N GLU A 42 19.97 9.67 5.94
CA GLU A 42 20.93 10.78 6.02
C GLU A 42 22.12 10.55 5.07
N ASN A 43 22.62 9.33 4.95
CA ASN A 43 23.74 8.98 4.08
C ASN A 43 23.37 8.84 2.58
N TYR A 44 22.15 8.41 2.26
CA TYR A 44 21.77 8.02 0.90
C TYR A 44 20.60 8.81 0.31
N LEU A 45 20.05 9.84 0.96
CA LEU A 45 19.09 10.73 0.29
C LEU A 45 19.78 11.53 -0.83
N PHE A 46 19.21 11.49 -2.03
CA PHE A 46 19.70 12.20 -3.23
C PHE A 46 19.91 13.71 -3.01
N ASN A 47 19.12 14.29 -2.09
CA ASN A 47 19.19 15.68 -1.67
C ASN A 47 20.53 16.13 -1.10
N GLN A 48 21.42 15.21 -0.71
CA GLN A 48 22.81 15.55 -0.36
C GLN A 48 23.50 16.33 -1.49
N ASN A 49 23.10 16.13 -2.74
CA ASN A 49 23.64 16.82 -3.92
C ASN A 49 22.83 18.06 -4.37
N ARG A 50 21.90 18.58 -3.55
CA ARG A 50 21.07 19.74 -3.89
C ARG A 50 21.11 20.81 -2.80
N ASN A 51 21.10 22.09 -3.21
CA ASN A 51 21.00 23.22 -2.29
C ASN A 51 19.57 23.37 -1.74
N LEU A 52 19.22 22.51 -0.79
CA LEU A 52 17.92 22.47 -0.12
C LEU A 52 18.05 22.92 1.34
N THR A 53 16.95 23.40 1.90
CA THR A 53 16.84 23.68 3.35
C THR A 53 16.73 22.38 4.15
N GLN A 54 16.93 22.47 5.48
CA GLN A 54 16.77 21.33 6.38
C GLN A 54 15.33 20.78 6.34
N LEU A 55 14.31 21.65 6.36
CA LEU A 55 12.90 21.24 6.31
C LEU A 55 12.55 20.53 5.00
N GLN A 56 13.12 20.95 3.86
CA GLN A 56 12.94 20.24 2.59
C GLN A 56 13.55 18.84 2.63
N ARG A 57 14.80 18.70 3.13
CA ARG A 57 15.42 17.38 3.31
C ARG A 57 14.59 16.46 4.20
N GLN A 58 14.12 16.97 5.33
CA GLN A 58 13.27 16.24 6.27
C GLN A 58 11.91 15.86 5.67
N ALA A 59 11.29 16.74 4.87
CA ALA A 59 10.01 16.44 4.20
C ALA A 59 10.14 15.23 3.26
N GLU A 60 11.17 15.15 2.43
CA GLU A 60 11.36 13.97 1.57
C GLU A 60 11.71 12.71 2.36
N GLN A 61 12.50 12.84 3.44
CA GLN A 61 12.80 11.73 4.35
C GLN A 61 11.52 11.16 5.00
N GLU A 62 10.66 12.03 5.53
CA GLU A 62 9.34 11.68 6.08
C GLU A 62 8.42 11.05 5.02
N TYR A 63 8.44 11.59 3.79
CA TYR A 63 7.67 11.04 2.68
C TYR A 63 8.11 9.62 2.33
N ILE A 64 9.42 9.39 2.17
CA ILE A 64 9.96 8.06 1.84
C ILE A 64 9.65 7.06 2.96
N LEU A 65 9.87 7.41 4.23
CA LEU A 65 9.57 6.54 5.38
C LEU A 65 8.08 6.24 5.56
N SER A 66 7.18 7.13 5.11
CA SER A 66 5.73 6.85 5.11
C SER A 66 5.27 6.05 3.89
N SER A 67 6.11 5.97 2.85
CA SER A 67 5.82 5.36 1.54
C SER A 67 6.41 3.97 1.33
N ILE A 68 7.50 3.63 2.03
CA ILE A 68 8.14 2.31 2.00
C ILE A 68 8.69 1.92 3.38
N GLU A 69 8.51 0.65 3.75
CA GLU A 69 9.09 0.05 4.96
C GLU A 69 10.63 0.09 4.89
N ILE A 70 11.31 0.36 6.02
CA ILE A 70 12.74 0.67 6.03
C ILE A 70 13.62 -0.54 5.69
N PHE A 71 13.26 -1.76 6.10
CA PHE A 71 14.00 -2.96 5.72
C PHE A 71 13.73 -3.36 4.26
N ALA A 72 12.51 -3.21 3.77
CA ALA A 72 12.20 -3.34 2.34
C ALA A 72 13.00 -2.33 1.49
N LEU A 73 13.17 -1.09 1.97
CA LEU A 73 14.01 -0.08 1.35
C LEU A 73 15.50 -0.48 1.37
N HIS A 74 15.98 -1.08 2.46
CA HIS A 74 17.34 -1.65 2.53
C HIS A 74 17.55 -2.82 1.55
N GLU A 75 16.60 -3.75 1.45
CA GLU A 75 16.63 -4.86 0.49
C GLU A 75 16.62 -4.35 -0.95
N ALA A 76 15.76 -3.38 -1.26
CA ALA A 76 15.72 -2.68 -2.54
C ALA A 76 17.08 -2.05 -2.89
N PHE A 77 17.74 -1.40 -1.93
CA PHE A 77 19.02 -0.73 -2.16
C PHE A 77 20.19 -1.70 -2.34
N ALA A 78 20.20 -2.80 -1.58
CA ALA A 78 21.16 -3.88 -1.76
C ALA A 78 21.00 -4.53 -3.14
N LEU A 79 19.76 -4.76 -3.59
CA LEU A 79 19.46 -5.33 -4.89
C LEU A 79 19.73 -4.34 -6.04
N ALA A 80 19.39 -3.06 -5.88
CA ALA A 80 19.75 -1.99 -6.82
C ALA A 80 21.27 -1.98 -7.06
N LYS A 81 22.07 -1.97 -5.97
CA LYS A 81 23.54 -2.09 -6.03
C LYS A 81 24.01 -3.37 -6.73
N LYS A 82 23.50 -4.54 -6.32
CA LYS A 82 23.86 -5.84 -6.90
C LYS A 82 23.64 -5.88 -8.42
N TYR A 83 22.55 -5.29 -8.90
CA TYR A 83 22.12 -5.32 -10.29
C TYR A 83 22.46 -4.05 -11.08
N MET A 84 23.16 -3.08 -10.47
CA MET A 84 23.56 -1.79 -11.06
C MET A 84 22.43 -1.04 -11.79
N THR A 85 21.22 -1.11 -11.22
CA THR A 85 19.98 -0.57 -11.78
C THR A 85 19.15 0.06 -10.66
N SER A 86 18.19 0.91 -11.03
CA SER A 86 17.31 1.57 -10.06
C SER A 86 15.92 0.93 -10.05
N ILE A 87 15.25 1.00 -8.91
CA ILE A 87 13.90 0.47 -8.68
C ILE A 87 12.99 1.64 -8.35
N ALA A 88 11.91 1.83 -9.12
CA ALA A 88 10.88 2.81 -8.84
C ALA A 88 9.66 2.12 -8.24
N ILE A 89 9.27 2.58 -7.05
CA ILE A 89 8.33 1.93 -6.15
C ILE A 89 7.15 2.88 -5.94
N ARG A 90 5.92 2.36 -5.98
CA ARG A 90 4.75 3.15 -5.60
C ARG A 90 4.64 3.25 -4.07
N PRO A 91 4.23 4.39 -3.53
CA PRO A 91 3.97 4.52 -2.10
C PRO A 91 2.87 3.55 -1.68
N THR A 92 3.13 2.79 -0.62
CA THR A 92 2.17 1.85 -0.01
C THR A 92 1.86 2.29 1.41
N THR A 93 0.63 2.04 1.87
CA THR A 93 0.18 2.59 3.16
C THR A 93 0.87 1.92 4.36
N PRO A 94 1.21 2.66 5.43
CA PRO A 94 1.88 2.11 6.61
C PRO A 94 1.20 0.90 7.25
N VAL A 95 -0.12 0.81 7.17
CA VAL A 95 -0.89 -0.31 7.77
C VAL A 95 -0.64 -1.63 7.01
N ALA A 96 -0.50 -1.57 5.68
CA ALA A 96 -0.14 -2.74 4.89
C ALA A 96 1.27 -3.26 5.25
N PHE A 97 2.24 -2.36 5.47
CA PHE A 97 3.58 -2.76 5.90
C PHE A 97 3.59 -3.47 7.26
N MET A 98 2.95 -2.87 8.27
CA MET A 98 2.88 -3.48 9.62
C MET A 98 2.25 -4.88 9.60
N ALA A 99 1.26 -5.10 8.75
CA ALA A 99 0.62 -6.40 8.61
C ALA A 99 1.52 -7.43 7.89
N ASN A 100 2.29 -7.01 6.88
CA ASN A 100 3.25 -7.87 6.18
C ASN A 100 4.43 -8.24 7.11
N GLU A 101 4.99 -7.29 7.87
CA GLU A 101 6.02 -7.52 8.89
C GLU A 101 5.52 -8.45 10.02
N SER A 102 4.22 -8.40 10.34
CA SER A 102 3.57 -9.37 11.25
C SER A 102 3.47 -10.80 10.66
N GLY A 103 3.95 -10.99 9.43
CA GLY A 103 4.04 -12.26 8.74
C GLY A 103 2.77 -12.73 8.04
N ASN A 104 1.84 -11.82 7.75
CA ASN A 104 0.64 -12.13 6.95
C ASN A 104 1.00 -12.24 5.45
N PRO A 105 0.26 -13.02 4.65
CA PRO A 105 0.46 -13.06 3.20
C PRO A 105 0.04 -11.76 2.52
N THR A 106 0.78 -11.35 1.48
CA THR A 106 0.42 -10.21 0.64
C THR A 106 -0.48 -10.60 -0.54
N LYS A 107 -1.31 -9.69 -1.06
CA LYS A 107 -2.30 -9.96 -2.13
C LYS A 107 -1.69 -10.40 -3.47
N PRO A 108 -1.95 -11.61 -3.99
CA PRO A 108 -1.50 -12.03 -5.33
C PRO A 108 -1.99 -11.11 -6.45
N GLN A 109 -1.19 -10.96 -7.52
CA GLN A 109 -1.47 -10.05 -8.65
C GLN A 109 -2.76 -10.41 -9.40
N GLU A 110 -3.12 -11.68 -9.40
CA GLU A 110 -4.32 -12.23 -10.03
C GLU A 110 -5.61 -11.81 -9.31
N ILE A 111 -5.52 -11.45 -8.02
CA ILE A 111 -6.65 -11.09 -7.16
C ILE A 111 -6.86 -9.58 -7.20
N LYS A 112 -8.00 -9.15 -7.72
CA LYS A 112 -8.32 -7.73 -7.94
C LYS A 112 -9.15 -7.09 -6.83
N ASN A 113 -9.61 -7.87 -5.84
CA ASN A 113 -10.22 -7.37 -4.61
C ASN A 113 -9.42 -6.21 -4.01
N LYS A 114 -10.13 -5.14 -3.66
CA LYS A 114 -9.53 -3.98 -3.01
C LYS A 114 -9.33 -4.27 -1.53
N THR A 115 -8.29 -3.70 -0.95
CA THR A 115 -8.07 -3.72 0.50
C THR A 115 -9.15 -2.92 1.25
N SER A 116 -9.35 -3.22 2.52
CA SER A 116 -10.21 -2.49 3.43
C SER A 116 -9.64 -1.12 3.80
N LYS A 117 -10.54 -0.17 4.00
CA LYS A 117 -10.28 1.21 4.44
C LYS A 117 -11.03 1.46 5.76
N PHE A 118 -10.75 2.58 6.40
CA PHE A 118 -11.48 2.98 7.61
C PHE A 118 -13.01 3.01 7.39
N ASP A 119 -13.45 3.43 6.20
CA ASP A 119 -14.87 3.46 5.85
C ASP A 119 -15.53 2.08 5.83
N ASP A 120 -14.80 1.02 5.46
CA ASP A 120 -15.30 -0.36 5.46
C ASP A 120 -15.60 -0.85 6.90
N THR A 121 -14.99 -0.24 7.93
CA THR A 121 -15.35 -0.52 9.32
C THR A 121 -16.78 -0.09 9.67
N PHE A 122 -17.43 0.73 8.84
CA PHE A 122 -18.87 1.04 8.94
C PHE A 122 -19.75 0.13 8.07
N LEU A 123 -19.15 -0.58 7.11
CA LEU A 123 -19.89 -1.36 6.11
C LEU A 123 -20.00 -2.85 6.42
N HIS A 124 -19.16 -3.40 7.30
CA HIS A 124 -19.28 -4.80 7.73
C HIS A 124 -18.96 -4.99 9.21
N GLU A 125 -19.74 -5.83 9.90
CA GLU A 125 -19.70 -5.89 11.37
C GLU A 125 -18.42 -6.47 11.97
N ASN A 126 -17.71 -7.30 11.19
CA ASN A 126 -16.46 -7.98 11.55
C ASN A 126 -15.19 -7.32 10.97
N ILE A 127 -15.31 -6.16 10.30
CA ILE A 127 -14.13 -5.33 9.97
C ILE A 127 -13.88 -4.38 11.14
N GLU A 128 -12.68 -4.46 11.71
CA GLU A 128 -12.18 -3.61 12.78
C GLU A 128 -11.03 -2.70 12.31
N ILE A 129 -10.62 -1.73 13.13
CA ILE A 129 -9.54 -0.79 12.79
C ILE A 129 -8.20 -1.52 12.53
N ARG A 130 -7.93 -2.60 13.26
CA ARG A 130 -6.74 -3.47 13.06
C ARG A 130 -6.73 -4.22 11.73
N ASP A 131 -7.88 -4.28 11.03
CA ASP A 131 -8.01 -5.01 9.79
C ASP A 131 -7.80 -4.13 8.56
N ILE A 132 -7.66 -2.81 8.72
CA ILE A 132 -7.43 -1.87 7.61
C ILE A 132 -6.23 -2.33 6.78
N GLY A 133 -6.35 -2.28 5.45
CA GLY A 133 -5.33 -2.80 4.53
C GLY A 133 -5.44 -4.31 4.25
N SER A 134 -6.31 -5.06 4.92
CA SER A 134 -6.59 -6.47 4.57
C SER A 134 -7.48 -6.59 3.33
N VAL A 135 -7.32 -7.65 2.55
CA VAL A 135 -8.12 -7.91 1.35
C VAL A 135 -9.51 -8.38 1.74
N VAL A 136 -10.52 -7.65 1.25
CA VAL A 136 -11.92 -7.91 1.60
C VAL A 136 -12.71 -8.45 0.42
N HIS A 137 -13.63 -9.35 0.74
CA HIS A 137 -14.65 -9.89 -0.14
C HIS A 137 -15.90 -10.13 0.70
N TYR A 138 -16.90 -9.25 0.55
CA TYR A 138 -18.17 -9.30 1.26
C TYR A 138 -19.24 -8.57 0.45
N ASN A 139 -20.51 -8.95 0.63
CA ASN A 139 -21.63 -8.20 0.08
C ASN A 139 -22.25 -7.31 1.17
N PRO A 140 -22.12 -5.97 1.11
CA PRO A 140 -22.80 -5.07 2.04
C PRO A 140 -24.32 -5.24 2.05
N SER A 141 -24.98 -5.49 0.91
CA SER A 141 -26.44 -5.55 0.83
C SER A 141 -27.04 -6.88 1.29
N GLY A 142 -26.24 -7.95 1.43
CA GLY A 142 -26.68 -9.32 1.76
C GLY A 142 -27.50 -10.04 0.68
N HIS A 143 -28.19 -9.30 -0.19
CA HIS A 143 -28.98 -9.80 -1.34
C HIS A 143 -28.81 -8.85 -2.55
N ASN A 144 -29.55 -9.07 -3.64
CA ASN A 144 -29.51 -8.21 -4.84
C ASN A 144 -29.79 -6.73 -4.52
N LEU A 145 -29.16 -5.82 -5.28
CA LEU A 145 -29.19 -4.37 -5.08
C LEU A 145 -30.58 -3.72 -5.19
N SER A 146 -31.00 -2.99 -4.16
CA SER A 146 -31.99 -1.91 -4.26
C SER A 146 -31.62 -0.69 -3.39
N LEU A 147 -32.19 0.46 -3.73
CA LEU A 147 -32.04 1.72 -2.98
C LEU A 147 -32.66 1.67 -1.58
N ASN A 148 -33.53 0.69 -1.32
CA ASN A 148 -34.08 0.41 0.01
C ASN A 148 -33.10 -0.38 0.88
N ASP A 149 -32.21 -1.18 0.28
CA ASP A 149 -31.24 -1.99 1.03
C ASP A 149 -30.21 -1.11 1.71
N PHE A 150 -29.69 -0.06 1.07
CA PHE A 150 -28.79 0.87 1.76
C PHE A 150 -29.47 1.58 2.95
N LYS A 151 -30.75 1.98 2.83
CA LYS A 151 -31.50 2.60 3.92
C LYS A 151 -31.72 1.64 5.09
N LYS A 152 -32.05 0.37 4.80
CA LYS A 152 -32.22 -0.70 5.79
C LYS A 152 -30.89 -1.06 6.47
N PHE A 153 -29.87 -1.32 5.68
CA PHE A 153 -28.47 -1.53 6.07
C PHE A 153 -27.97 -0.44 7.03
N LYS A 154 -28.10 0.83 6.62
CA LYS A 154 -27.70 1.99 7.42
C LYS A 154 -28.35 2.00 8.79
N LYS A 155 -29.63 1.62 8.90
CA LYS A 155 -30.35 1.65 10.18
C LYS A 155 -29.91 0.52 11.12
N GLU A 156 -29.83 -0.71 10.61
CA GLU A 156 -29.57 -1.90 11.43
C GLU A 156 -28.08 -2.05 11.78
N LEU A 157 -27.17 -1.99 10.80
CA LEU A 157 -25.74 -2.18 11.06
C LEU A 157 -25.11 -1.01 11.82
N TRP A 158 -25.57 0.23 11.62
CA TRP A 158 -25.08 1.36 12.41
C TRP A 158 -25.45 1.24 13.89
N LYS A 159 -26.62 0.68 14.22
CA LYS A 159 -27.00 0.37 15.60
C LYS A 159 -26.00 -0.61 16.23
N ILE A 160 -25.77 -1.75 15.57
CA ILE A 160 -24.81 -2.78 16.01
C ILE A 160 -23.40 -2.20 16.16
N LYS A 161 -22.95 -1.38 15.20
CA LYS A 161 -21.64 -0.73 15.25
C LYS A 161 -21.52 0.31 16.36
N ARG A 162 -22.53 1.14 16.59
CA ARG A 162 -22.52 2.11 17.69
C ARG A 162 -22.44 1.42 19.06
N GLU A 163 -23.15 0.30 19.22
CA GLU A 163 -23.05 -0.55 20.41
C GLU A 163 -21.66 -1.18 20.58
N LYS A 164 -21.05 -1.71 19.50
CA LYS A 164 -19.66 -2.21 19.51
C LYS A 164 -18.66 -1.09 19.85
N LEU A 165 -18.77 0.09 19.23
CA LEU A 165 -17.90 1.25 19.49
C LEU A 165 -18.01 1.74 20.95
N ASN A 166 -19.22 1.84 21.51
CA ASN A 166 -19.42 2.20 22.92
C ASN A 166 -18.79 1.19 23.90
N LYS A 167 -18.71 -0.10 23.53
CA LYS A 167 -18.05 -1.13 24.35
C LYS A 167 -16.52 -1.05 24.28
N VAL A 168 -15.97 -0.80 23.08
CA VAL A 168 -14.52 -0.69 22.85
C VAL A 168 -13.96 0.63 23.41
N PHE A 169 -14.58 1.75 23.07
CA PHE A 169 -14.16 3.09 23.49
C PHE A 169 -14.95 3.54 24.71
N LYS A 170 -14.41 3.27 25.91
CA LYS A 170 -14.91 3.81 27.17
C LYS A 170 -14.89 5.35 27.22
N ASN A 171 -14.08 6.00 26.38
CA ASN A 171 -14.05 7.45 26.24
C ASN A 171 -15.13 7.92 25.24
N ARG A 172 -16.21 8.49 25.78
CA ARG A 172 -17.34 9.05 25.04
C ARG A 172 -16.94 10.06 23.95
N SER A 173 -15.92 10.89 24.18
CA SER A 173 -15.44 11.88 23.20
C SER A 173 -14.84 11.23 21.94
N VAL A 174 -14.24 10.05 22.07
CA VAL A 174 -13.69 9.32 20.90
C VAL A 174 -14.84 8.74 20.08
N THR A 175 -15.84 8.16 20.74
CA THR A 175 -17.03 7.64 20.05
C THR A 175 -17.83 8.74 19.38
N GLU A 176 -18.02 9.88 20.03
CA GLU A 176 -18.69 11.06 19.43
C GLU A 176 -17.97 11.52 18.15
N LYS A 177 -16.63 11.63 18.15
CA LYS A 177 -15.86 11.96 16.94
C LYS A 177 -16.00 10.94 15.81
N ILE A 178 -16.10 9.64 16.11
CA ILE A 178 -16.31 8.59 15.10
C ILE A 178 -17.75 8.67 14.55
N VAL A 179 -18.72 8.99 15.40
CA VAL A 179 -20.12 9.24 15.01
C VAL A 179 -20.23 10.48 14.12
N ASP A 180 -19.56 11.58 14.47
CA ASP A 180 -19.50 12.80 13.67
C ASP A 180 -18.84 12.53 12.32
N TYR A 181 -17.71 11.80 12.28
CA TYR A 181 -17.07 11.37 11.04
C TYR A 181 -18.05 10.61 10.13
N PHE A 182 -18.77 9.63 10.68
CA PHE A 182 -19.76 8.84 9.94
C PHE A 182 -20.85 9.75 9.34
N TYR A 183 -21.44 10.66 10.12
CA TYR A 183 -22.49 11.55 9.63
C TYR A 183 -21.98 12.57 8.61
N CYS A 184 -20.81 13.18 8.82
CA CYS A 184 -20.19 14.11 7.88
C CYS A 184 -19.76 13.45 6.56
N ASN A 185 -19.47 12.14 6.57
CA ASN A 185 -19.01 11.39 5.39
C ASN A 185 -20.10 10.48 4.79
N MET A 186 -21.39 10.66 5.13
CA MET A 186 -22.47 9.76 4.70
C MET A 186 -22.48 9.47 3.18
N ASN A 187 -22.36 10.50 2.34
CA ASN A 187 -22.38 10.34 0.88
C ASN A 187 -21.18 9.52 0.37
N LYS A 188 -20.02 9.65 1.02
CA LYS A 188 -18.82 8.84 0.73
C LYS A 188 -19.05 7.38 1.12
N ILE A 189 -19.63 7.14 2.30
CA ILE A 189 -19.92 5.78 2.80
C ILE A 189 -20.98 5.10 1.91
N GLU A 190 -22.00 5.83 1.46
CA GLU A 190 -22.99 5.35 0.49
C GLU A 190 -22.35 4.97 -0.86
N ASN A 191 -21.45 5.82 -1.40
CA ASN A 191 -20.72 5.49 -2.61
C ASN A 191 -19.84 4.23 -2.44
N ILE A 192 -19.19 4.05 -1.29
CA ILE A 192 -18.39 2.85 -1.02
C ILE A 192 -19.28 1.61 -0.88
N PHE A 193 -20.47 1.72 -0.27
CA PHE A 193 -21.46 0.63 -0.21
C PHE A 193 -21.81 0.12 -1.61
N TYR A 194 -22.14 1.00 -2.56
CA TYR A 194 -22.46 0.59 -3.94
C TYR A 194 -21.23 0.00 -4.65
N LEU A 195 -20.05 0.59 -4.49
CA LEU A 195 -18.80 0.06 -5.07
C LEU A 195 -18.49 -1.36 -4.56
N ARG A 196 -18.57 -1.60 -3.24
CA ARG A 196 -18.35 -2.91 -2.63
C ARG A 196 -19.36 -3.96 -3.08
N THR A 197 -20.61 -3.55 -3.26
CA THR A 197 -21.65 -4.46 -3.75
C THR A 197 -21.42 -4.83 -5.22
N ASN A 198 -21.02 -3.88 -6.06
CA ASN A 198 -20.66 -4.16 -7.46
C ASN A 198 -19.41 -5.05 -7.55
N GLU A 199 -18.35 -4.75 -6.79
CA GLU A 199 -17.14 -5.58 -6.67
C GLU A 199 -17.50 -7.04 -6.32
N TYR A 200 -18.40 -7.25 -5.36
CA TYR A 200 -18.87 -8.58 -5.00
C TYR A 200 -19.62 -9.27 -6.15
N ILE A 201 -20.55 -8.58 -6.81
CA ILE A 201 -21.33 -9.13 -7.92
C ILE A 201 -20.42 -9.53 -9.09
N GLU A 202 -19.41 -8.71 -9.41
CA GLU A 202 -18.44 -8.95 -10.48
C GLU A 202 -17.49 -10.11 -10.16
N GLU A 203 -16.98 -10.20 -8.92
CA GLU A 203 -15.87 -11.09 -8.58
C GLU A 203 -16.27 -12.41 -7.87
N ASN A 204 -17.42 -12.48 -7.18
CA ASN A 204 -17.76 -13.61 -6.30
C ASN A 204 -17.72 -14.96 -7.03
N ALA A 205 -18.22 -15.02 -8.28
CA ALA A 205 -18.19 -16.23 -9.11
C ALA A 205 -16.76 -16.78 -9.37
N LEU A 206 -15.71 -15.96 -9.22
CA LEU A 206 -14.31 -16.39 -9.35
C LEU A 206 -13.82 -17.18 -8.13
N TYR A 207 -14.47 -17.00 -6.98
CA TYR A 207 -14.07 -17.59 -5.69
C TYR A 207 -14.98 -18.74 -5.25
N GLN A 208 -16.23 -18.78 -5.71
CA GLN A 208 -17.16 -19.89 -5.51
C GLN A 208 -16.67 -21.21 -6.14
N PRO A 209 -17.18 -22.39 -5.71
CA PRO A 209 -16.77 -23.69 -6.26
C PRO A 209 -16.83 -23.76 -7.79
N GLY A 210 -15.71 -24.13 -8.42
CA GLY A 210 -15.57 -24.14 -9.89
C GLY A 210 -15.05 -22.82 -10.48
N GLY A 211 -15.09 -21.72 -9.72
CA GLY A 211 -14.52 -20.44 -10.10
C GLY A 211 -13.00 -20.46 -10.24
N LYS A 212 -12.46 -19.56 -11.08
CA LYS A 212 -11.04 -19.49 -11.49
C LYS A 212 -10.04 -19.58 -10.32
N TYR A 213 -10.35 -18.93 -9.21
CA TYR A 213 -9.44 -18.81 -8.06
C TYR A 213 -9.83 -19.71 -6.88
N SER A 214 -10.97 -20.39 -6.95
CA SER A 214 -11.51 -21.29 -5.90
C SER A 214 -10.55 -22.40 -5.43
N LYS A 215 -9.54 -22.76 -6.24
CA LYS A 215 -8.47 -23.72 -5.86
C LYS A 215 -7.39 -23.11 -4.96
N HIS A 216 -7.19 -21.79 -5.02
CA HIS A 216 -6.09 -21.08 -4.37
C HIS A 216 -6.54 -20.26 -3.15
N VAL A 217 -7.79 -19.81 -3.14
CA VAL A 217 -8.36 -19.00 -2.06
C VAL A 217 -9.64 -19.59 -1.49
N TYR A 218 -10.03 -19.09 -0.33
CA TYR A 218 -11.36 -19.25 0.25
C TYR A 218 -11.84 -17.91 0.81
N VAL A 219 -13.17 -17.72 0.82
CA VAL A 219 -13.82 -16.57 1.45
C VAL A 219 -14.28 -16.99 2.85
N GLU A 220 -13.96 -16.19 3.84
CA GLU A 220 -14.55 -16.24 5.18
C GLU A 220 -14.95 -14.79 5.49
N GLU A 221 -16.22 -14.47 5.21
CA GLU A 221 -16.66 -13.07 5.10
C GLU A 221 -16.37 -12.29 6.40
N PRO A 222 -15.72 -11.11 6.30
CA PRO A 222 -15.58 -10.28 5.10
C PRO A 222 -14.23 -10.39 4.37
N PHE A 223 -13.40 -11.38 4.68
CA PHE A 223 -12.00 -11.42 4.22
C PHE A 223 -11.76 -12.55 3.21
N LEU A 224 -10.81 -12.32 2.31
CA LEU A 224 -10.28 -13.33 1.41
C LEU A 224 -8.99 -13.92 1.98
N PHE A 225 -8.85 -15.24 1.94
CA PHE A 225 -7.72 -15.98 2.51
C PHE A 225 -7.06 -16.89 1.49
N LEU A 226 -5.74 -17.06 1.55
CA LEU A 226 -5.03 -18.05 0.74
C LEU A 226 -5.17 -19.43 1.38
N LYS A 227 -5.48 -20.47 0.58
CA LYS A 227 -5.52 -21.86 1.05
C LYS A 227 -4.15 -22.40 1.49
N SER A 228 -3.06 -21.79 1.02
CA SER A 228 -1.69 -22.04 1.50
C SER A 228 -1.41 -21.43 2.88
N LYS A 229 -2.27 -20.52 3.36
CA LYS A 229 -2.13 -19.76 4.61
C LYS A 229 -3.47 -19.62 5.34
N PRO A 230 -4.11 -20.73 5.75
CA PRO A 230 -5.38 -20.69 6.47
C PRO A 230 -5.24 -19.87 7.77
N GLY A 231 -6.27 -19.06 8.05
CA GLY A 231 -6.33 -18.19 9.23
C GLY A 231 -5.43 -16.94 9.20
N GLN A 232 -4.68 -16.68 8.13
CA GLN A 232 -3.88 -15.45 7.96
C GLN A 232 -4.51 -14.57 6.89
N LYS A 233 -5.04 -13.42 7.29
CA LYS A 233 -5.66 -12.45 6.37
C LYS A 233 -4.64 -11.99 5.35
N ILE A 234 -5.07 -11.81 4.11
CA ILE A 234 -4.23 -11.24 3.06
C ILE A 234 -4.16 -9.71 3.27
N TYR A 235 -3.00 -9.08 3.11
CA TYR A 235 -2.85 -7.61 3.23
C TYR A 235 -2.20 -6.96 2.00
N GLY A 236 -2.40 -5.64 1.91
CA GLY A 236 -1.72 -4.76 0.97
C GLY A 236 -2.21 -4.85 -0.47
N ASP A 237 -1.98 -3.76 -1.20
CA ASP A 237 -1.89 -3.83 -2.66
C ASP A 237 -0.43 -4.07 -3.02
N HIS A 238 -0.21 -5.05 -3.88
CA HIS A 238 1.04 -5.18 -4.61
C HIS A 238 1.28 -4.02 -5.58
N ASP A 239 2.42 -3.30 -5.68
CA ASP A 239 2.74 -2.46 -6.88
C ASP A 239 4.19 -1.89 -6.95
N LEU A 240 5.06 -2.39 -7.84
CA LEU A 240 6.23 -1.64 -8.36
C LEU A 240 5.83 -0.75 -9.54
N PHE A 241 6.49 0.40 -9.70
CA PHE A 241 6.26 1.25 -10.86
C PHE A 241 7.10 0.80 -12.07
N CYS A 242 8.43 0.76 -11.94
CA CYS A 242 9.36 0.34 -13.00
C CYS A 242 10.75 0.03 -12.45
N PHE A 243 11.67 -0.39 -13.32
CA PHE A 243 13.10 -0.20 -13.13
C PHE A 243 13.55 1.05 -13.93
N ALA A 244 14.63 1.66 -13.50
CA ALA A 244 15.24 2.80 -14.17
C ALA A 244 16.74 2.59 -14.34
N GLY A 245 17.36 3.39 -15.21
CA GLY A 245 18.81 3.43 -15.35
C GLY A 245 19.50 3.71 -14.01
N ILE A 246 20.82 3.50 -13.93
CA ILE A 246 21.61 3.63 -12.69
C ILE A 246 21.48 4.99 -11.97
N ASN A 247 21.11 6.05 -12.70
CA ASN A 247 20.87 7.39 -12.17
C ASN A 247 19.41 7.64 -11.72
N GLY A 248 18.50 6.69 -11.90
CA GLY A 248 17.09 6.83 -11.62
C GLY A 248 16.42 7.97 -12.41
N VAL A 249 16.86 8.22 -13.65
CA VAL A 249 16.28 9.25 -14.55
C VAL A 249 15.43 8.61 -15.63
N SER A 250 15.97 7.70 -16.45
CA SER A 250 15.21 7.10 -17.55
C SER A 250 14.67 5.72 -17.16
N PRO A 251 13.38 5.39 -17.42
CA PRO A 251 12.87 4.02 -17.29
C PRO A 251 13.68 3.05 -18.17
N ALA A 252 14.17 1.95 -17.59
CA ALA A 252 14.97 0.95 -18.31
C ALA A 252 14.05 -0.05 -19.03
N SER A 253 14.35 -0.52 -20.23
CA SER A 253 13.46 -1.45 -20.96
C SER A 253 13.65 -2.92 -20.54
N ILE A 254 12.81 -3.46 -19.66
CA ILE A 254 12.62 -4.92 -19.37
C ILE A 254 13.85 -5.72 -18.87
N GLU A 255 15.06 -5.15 -18.90
CA GLU A 255 16.34 -5.84 -18.67
C GLU A 255 16.69 -6.08 -17.20
N ASN A 256 15.79 -6.71 -16.42
CA ASN A 256 16.24 -7.36 -15.19
C ASN A 256 15.31 -8.46 -14.65
N LYS A 257 15.14 -9.56 -15.41
CA LYS A 257 14.44 -10.77 -14.93
C LYS A 257 15.07 -11.35 -13.65
N ALA A 258 16.38 -11.20 -13.48
CA ALA A 258 17.11 -11.67 -12.31
C ALA A 258 16.81 -10.81 -11.08
N LEU A 259 16.90 -9.48 -11.17
CA LEU A 259 16.44 -8.58 -10.11
C LEU A 259 14.96 -8.79 -9.78
N LEU A 260 14.08 -8.87 -10.78
CA LEU A 260 12.64 -9.09 -10.54
C LEU A 260 12.42 -10.39 -9.75
N LYS A 261 13.11 -11.47 -10.13
CA LYS A 261 13.09 -12.72 -9.38
C LYS A 261 13.57 -12.49 -7.95
N ASP A 262 14.75 -11.90 -7.75
CA ASP A 262 15.31 -11.67 -6.42
C ASP A 262 14.40 -10.80 -5.54
N LEU A 263 13.79 -9.74 -6.08
CA LEU A 263 12.79 -8.91 -5.39
C LEU A 263 11.55 -9.74 -4.98
N MET A 264 11.07 -10.63 -5.86
CA MET A 264 9.97 -11.55 -5.54
C MET A 264 10.35 -12.59 -4.47
N LEU A 265 11.64 -12.95 -4.35
CA LEU A 265 12.11 -13.87 -3.32
C LEU A 265 12.47 -13.17 -2.00
N SER A 266 12.84 -11.89 -2.05
CA SER A 266 13.40 -11.11 -0.94
C SER A 266 12.37 -10.92 0.19
N PRO A 267 12.68 -11.35 1.44
CA PRO A 267 11.67 -11.66 2.44
C PRO A 267 10.83 -10.49 2.92
N ARG A 268 11.36 -9.25 2.87
CA ARG A 268 10.67 -8.03 3.33
C ARG A 268 10.16 -7.22 2.12
N PHE A 269 10.73 -7.47 0.94
CA PHE A 269 10.27 -6.92 -0.33
C PHE A 269 9.11 -7.69 -1.02
N GLN A 270 8.69 -8.86 -0.51
CA GLN A 270 7.62 -9.70 -1.14
C GLN A 270 6.26 -9.01 -1.33
N ALA A 271 6.11 -7.79 -0.83
CA ALA A 271 4.92 -6.95 -0.92
C ALA A 271 4.95 -5.94 -2.08
N GLN A 272 5.59 -6.24 -3.22
CA GLN A 272 5.66 -5.34 -4.40
C GLN A 272 5.39 -6.11 -5.72
N HIS A 273 4.32 -5.77 -6.49
CA HIS A 273 4.02 -6.41 -7.79
C HIS A 273 5.07 -6.05 -8.86
N GLY A 274 5.08 -6.71 -10.02
CA GLY A 274 5.94 -6.31 -11.13
C GLY A 274 5.70 -4.88 -11.65
N GLY A 275 6.70 -4.31 -12.35
CA GLY A 275 6.69 -2.92 -12.80
C GLY A 275 5.54 -2.55 -13.75
N ILE A 276 4.57 -1.79 -13.27
CA ILE A 276 3.38 -1.30 -13.99
C ILE A 276 3.70 -0.57 -15.30
N TYR A 277 4.79 0.18 -15.34
CA TYR A 277 5.23 0.87 -16.55
C TYR A 277 5.50 -0.11 -17.70
N TYR A 278 6.01 -1.31 -17.40
CA TYR A 278 6.27 -2.39 -18.37
C TYR A 278 5.06 -3.23 -18.73
N TRP A 279 4.06 -3.23 -17.87
CA TRP A 279 2.82 -3.93 -18.16
C TRP A 279 2.21 -3.30 -19.42
N ASN A 280 2.11 -4.06 -20.51
CA ASN A 280 1.51 -3.60 -21.76
C ASN A 280 0.19 -4.38 -22.01
N PRO A 281 -0.90 -4.00 -21.32
CA PRO A 281 -2.16 -4.74 -21.40
C PRO A 281 -2.85 -4.55 -22.76
N TYR A 282 -3.30 -5.67 -23.34
CA TYR A 282 -4.11 -5.67 -24.56
C TYR A 282 -5.58 -5.33 -24.32
N GLU A 283 -6.14 -5.80 -23.19
CA GLU A 283 -7.52 -5.58 -22.79
C GLU A 283 -7.78 -4.15 -22.29
N GLU A 284 -8.90 -3.57 -22.70
CA GLU A 284 -9.22 -2.15 -22.44
C GLU A 284 -9.39 -1.83 -20.94
N PHE A 285 -10.01 -2.73 -20.18
CA PHE A 285 -10.10 -2.64 -18.72
C PHE A 285 -8.71 -2.48 -18.08
N ASN A 286 -7.76 -3.33 -18.50
CA ASN A 286 -6.41 -3.34 -17.98
C ASN A 286 -5.59 -2.11 -18.44
N LYS A 287 -5.81 -1.59 -19.66
CA LYS A 287 -5.24 -0.30 -20.10
C LYS A 287 -5.72 0.85 -19.22
N ASN A 288 -7.02 0.92 -18.92
CA ASN A 288 -7.60 1.96 -18.07
C ASN A 288 -7.03 1.93 -16.64
N ILE A 289 -6.77 0.73 -16.10
CA ILE A 289 -6.03 0.58 -14.83
C ILE A 289 -4.62 1.17 -14.95
N LYS A 290 -3.85 0.80 -15.99
CA LYS A 290 -2.49 1.34 -16.19
C LYS A 290 -2.50 2.88 -16.29
N ILE A 291 -3.38 3.45 -17.10
CA ILE A 291 -3.50 4.91 -17.29
C ILE A 291 -3.81 5.61 -15.96
N THR A 292 -4.77 5.08 -15.19
CA THR A 292 -5.16 5.63 -13.88
C THR A 292 -3.99 5.61 -12.89
N ILE A 293 -3.22 4.52 -12.86
CA ILE A 293 -2.05 4.40 -11.99
C ILE A 293 -0.96 5.38 -12.45
N MET A 294 -0.60 5.42 -13.73
CA MET A 294 0.46 6.31 -14.23
C MET A 294 0.13 7.78 -13.95
N ASN A 295 -1.11 8.21 -14.20
CA ASN A 295 -1.57 9.59 -13.94
C ASN A 295 -1.59 9.95 -12.44
N SER A 296 -1.56 8.96 -11.55
CA SER A 296 -1.51 9.18 -10.09
C SER A 296 -0.10 9.51 -9.58
N HIS A 297 0.92 9.34 -10.44
CA HIS A 297 2.36 9.46 -10.13
C HIS A 297 3.13 10.42 -11.07
N THR A 298 2.43 11.17 -11.92
CA THR A 298 3.02 12.13 -12.85
C THR A 298 3.18 13.52 -12.22
N VAL A 299 3.88 14.43 -12.90
CA VAL A 299 3.90 15.86 -12.50
C VAL A 299 2.45 16.38 -12.45
N GLY A 300 2.09 17.15 -11.41
CA GLY A 300 0.71 17.61 -11.16
C GLY A 300 -0.19 16.59 -10.44
N SER A 301 0.31 15.39 -10.10
CA SER A 301 -0.46 14.34 -9.44
C SER A 301 -0.47 14.45 -7.90
N LYS A 302 -0.90 13.39 -7.21
CA LYS A 302 -0.97 13.38 -5.74
C LYS A 302 0.31 12.87 -5.10
N ASP A 303 0.84 11.77 -5.62
CA ASP A 303 1.72 10.89 -4.86
C ASP A 303 2.98 10.59 -5.67
N PRO A 304 4.14 11.17 -5.30
CA PRO A 304 5.43 10.78 -5.86
C PRO A 304 5.71 9.27 -5.78
N LEU A 305 6.60 8.79 -6.63
CA LEU A 305 7.22 7.47 -6.53
C LEU A 305 8.47 7.55 -5.66
N VAL A 306 8.84 6.46 -5.01
CA VAL A 306 10.15 6.31 -4.36
C VAL A 306 11.09 5.59 -5.34
N ILE A 307 12.18 6.24 -5.72
CA ILE A 307 13.28 5.62 -6.46
C ILE A 307 14.39 5.22 -5.52
N VAL A 308 14.84 3.98 -5.66
CA VAL A 308 16.04 3.42 -5.02
C VAL A 308 17.07 3.17 -6.12
N THR A 309 18.20 3.85 -6.10
CA THR A 309 19.32 3.66 -7.04
C THR A 309 20.50 2.97 -6.34
N PRO A 310 21.55 2.55 -7.07
CA PRO A 310 22.78 2.04 -6.47
C PRO A 310 23.52 3.06 -5.60
N GLY A 311 23.25 4.37 -5.76
CA GLY A 311 23.93 5.44 -5.01
C GLY A 311 23.06 6.15 -3.97
N PHE A 312 21.75 6.23 -4.20
CA PHE A 312 20.85 7.10 -3.42
C PHE A 312 19.38 6.70 -3.50
N VAL A 313 18.54 7.31 -2.67
CA VAL A 313 17.08 7.23 -2.68
C VAL A 313 16.48 8.62 -2.90
N LYS A 314 15.40 8.72 -3.68
CA LYS A 314 14.66 9.98 -3.91
C LYS A 314 13.16 9.76 -4.13
N ALA A 315 12.35 10.75 -3.83
CA ALA A 315 11.00 10.93 -4.34
C ALA A 315 11.05 11.56 -5.75
N CYS A 316 10.20 11.07 -6.66
CA CYS A 316 10.13 11.56 -8.03
C CYS A 316 8.71 11.54 -8.60
N TYR A 317 8.48 12.35 -9.63
CA TYR A 317 7.34 12.22 -10.52
C TYR A 317 7.76 11.61 -11.86
N PHE A 318 6.81 11.03 -12.58
CA PHE A 318 6.97 10.70 -13.99
C PHE A 318 6.60 11.90 -14.89
N ASP A 319 7.50 12.32 -15.77
CA ASP A 319 7.27 13.37 -16.77
C ASP A 319 7.05 12.74 -18.15
N TYR A 320 5.78 12.63 -18.56
CA TYR A 320 5.38 12.13 -19.87
C TYR A 320 6.08 12.83 -21.05
N ARG A 321 6.46 14.11 -20.92
CA ARG A 321 7.05 14.89 -22.01
C ARG A 321 8.50 14.49 -22.31
N LYS A 322 9.19 13.99 -21.28
CA LYS A 322 10.58 13.52 -21.35
C LYS A 322 10.68 12.00 -21.38
N ASN A 323 9.61 11.31 -20.96
CA ASN A 323 9.60 9.89 -20.63
C ASN A 323 10.63 9.56 -19.51
N GLU A 324 10.69 10.40 -18.48
CA GLU A 324 11.68 10.34 -17.41
C GLU A 324 11.07 10.43 -16.02
N LEU A 325 11.83 9.98 -15.02
CA LEU A 325 11.58 10.10 -13.60
C LEU A 325 12.40 11.27 -13.04
N VAL A 326 11.70 12.33 -12.68
CA VAL A 326 12.24 13.65 -12.33
C VAL A 326 12.04 13.91 -10.83
N SER A 327 13.01 14.55 -10.16
CA SER A 327 12.91 14.75 -8.70
C SER A 327 11.71 15.62 -8.36
N VAL A 328 11.06 15.38 -7.22
CA VAL A 328 10.00 16.27 -6.71
C VAL A 328 10.47 17.74 -6.60
N TRP A 329 11.76 17.96 -6.33
CA TRP A 329 12.35 19.31 -6.27
C TRP A 329 12.63 19.97 -7.61
N ASP A 330 12.51 19.23 -8.73
CA ASP A 330 12.48 19.84 -10.07
C ASP A 330 11.16 20.59 -10.33
N PHE A 331 10.16 20.37 -9.46
CA PHE A 331 8.81 20.94 -9.55
C PHE A 331 8.40 21.56 -8.20
N PRO A 332 9.06 22.64 -7.74
CA PRO A 332 8.84 23.23 -6.40
C PRO A 332 7.42 23.80 -6.18
N ASN A 333 6.62 23.94 -7.24
CA ASN A 333 5.21 24.33 -7.17
C ASN A 333 4.29 23.15 -6.80
N GLU A 334 4.75 21.91 -6.96
CA GLU A 334 3.98 20.69 -6.66
C GLU A 334 4.02 20.38 -5.15
N LYS A 335 3.33 21.20 -4.37
CA LYS A 335 3.38 21.14 -2.89
C LYS A 335 2.51 20.04 -2.27
N LYS A 336 1.71 19.32 -3.07
CA LYS A 336 0.69 18.38 -2.56
C LYS A 336 1.24 17.22 -1.74
N TRP A 337 2.42 16.72 -2.09
CA TRP A 337 3.08 15.66 -1.33
C TRP A 337 3.68 16.17 -0.01
N LEU A 338 4.05 17.46 0.06
CA LEU A 338 4.53 18.10 1.30
C LEU A 338 3.45 18.12 2.39
N GLU A 339 2.17 18.22 2.00
CA GLU A 339 1.02 18.13 2.91
C GLU A 339 0.97 16.80 3.68
N GLN A 340 1.58 15.73 3.15
CA GLN A 340 1.64 14.41 3.77
C GLN A 340 2.74 14.31 4.86
N THR A 341 3.53 15.37 5.05
CA THR A 341 4.75 15.38 5.88
C THR A 341 4.70 16.54 6.89
N VAL A 342 5.22 16.35 8.09
CA VAL A 342 5.27 17.39 9.14
C VAL A 342 6.21 18.51 8.70
N SER A 343 7.40 18.15 8.23
CA SER A 343 8.40 19.13 7.78
C SER A 343 7.96 19.88 6.51
N GLY A 344 7.22 19.23 5.60
CA GLY A 344 6.66 19.87 4.42
C GLY A 344 5.50 20.83 4.71
N GLN A 345 4.65 20.49 5.70
CA GLN A 345 3.64 21.42 6.21
C GLN A 345 4.23 22.62 6.94
N GLN A 346 5.40 22.49 7.57
CA GLN A 346 6.14 23.61 8.17
C GLN A 346 6.81 24.46 7.08
N TYR A 347 7.52 23.84 6.15
CA TYR A 347 8.17 24.51 5.02
C TYR A 347 7.16 25.32 4.18
N SER A 348 5.95 24.82 3.98
CA SER A 348 4.91 25.50 3.17
C SER A 348 4.29 26.74 3.84
N LYS A 349 4.67 27.07 5.08
CA LYS A 349 4.25 28.28 5.83
C LYS A 349 5.31 29.38 5.86
N ILE A 350 6.48 29.12 5.26
CA ILE A 350 7.61 30.04 5.10
C ILE A 350 7.62 30.53 3.64
#